data_AF-A0A958EFP1-F1
#
_entry.id   AF-A0A958EFP1-F1
#
_cell.length_a   1.000
_cell.length_b   1.000
_cell.length_c   1.000
_cell.angle_alpha   90.00
_cell.angle_beta   90.00
_cell.angle_gamma   90.00
#
_symmetry.space_group_name_H-M   'P 1'
#
loop_
_entity.id
_entity.type
_entity.pdbx_description
1 polymer ?
#
loop_
_entity_poly.entity_id
_entity_poly.type
_entity_poly.pdbx_seq_one_letter_code
_entity_poly.pdbx_strand_id
1 'polypeptide(L)'
;MKKQRFHFLFWLMLSTLFLSGCYINVDNWDPDNEYIYITEILIENESDPYNGRMEIEVHLIDANTERLIACSGHEDGLRHVDRSDVFYETNARLYSHRYNDYLTPEDLEGRDVYLMVIEKDSEPCPAPFDPLLDDILGISRIFPGENLYRERDMRFGQVAHLRIGAH
;
A
#
# COMPACT_ATOMS: atom_id res chain seq x y z
N MET A 1 24.09 46.45 54.51
CA MET A 1 24.56 45.60 53.38
C MET A 1 23.60 44.42 53.25
N LYS A 2 22.80 44.38 52.17
CA LYS A 2 21.70 43.43 51.95
C LYS A 2 22.22 42.10 51.40
N LYS A 3 21.99 40.99 52.09
CA LYS A 3 22.29 39.62 51.64
C LYS A 3 21.21 39.14 50.67
N GLN A 4 21.60 38.87 49.44
CA GLN A 4 20.75 38.29 48.38
C GLN A 4 20.44 36.81 48.69
N ARG A 5 19.18 36.42 48.44
CA ARG A 5 18.70 35.04 48.47
C ARG A 5 18.91 34.42 47.08
N PHE A 6 19.69 33.35 46.99
CA PHE A 6 19.77 32.49 45.81
C PHE A 6 18.57 31.56 45.78
N HIS A 7 17.69 31.72 44.80
CA HIS A 7 16.67 30.72 44.44
C HIS A 7 17.31 29.73 43.47
N PHE A 8 17.43 28.47 43.91
CA PHE A 8 17.81 27.34 43.09
C PHE A 8 16.58 26.92 42.26
N LEU A 9 16.51 27.38 41.02
CA LEU A 9 15.55 26.91 40.02
C LEU A 9 16.08 25.60 39.43
N PHE A 10 15.58 24.49 39.95
CA PHE A 10 15.81 23.16 39.40
C PHE A 10 14.95 23.01 38.14
N TRP A 11 15.55 23.24 36.97
CA TRP A 11 14.93 23.00 35.68
C TRP A 11 14.82 21.48 35.45
N LEU A 12 13.61 20.92 35.54
CA LEU A 12 13.27 19.65 34.93
C LEU A 12 13.25 19.84 33.41
N MET A 13 14.33 19.46 32.72
CA MET A 13 14.26 19.20 31.28
C MET A 13 13.67 17.81 31.07
N LEU A 14 12.34 17.77 30.93
CA LEU A 14 11.63 16.60 30.42
C LEU A 14 11.74 16.64 28.89
N SER A 15 12.79 16.02 28.36
CA SER A 15 12.96 15.77 26.93
C SER A 15 11.96 14.71 26.48
N THR A 16 10.76 15.14 26.11
CA THR A 16 9.81 14.35 25.32
C THR A 16 10.36 14.23 23.91
N LEU A 17 11.07 13.13 23.67
CA LEU A 17 11.26 12.56 22.34
C LEU A 17 9.87 12.28 21.76
N PHE A 18 9.37 13.18 20.92
CA PHE A 18 8.29 12.89 20.00
C PHE A 18 8.82 11.89 18.98
N LEU A 19 8.67 10.60 19.30
CA LEU A 19 8.52 9.58 18.28
C LEU A 19 7.32 9.99 17.45
N SER A 20 7.58 10.57 16.28
CA SER A 20 6.63 10.68 15.18
C SER A 20 6.39 9.26 14.65
N GLY A 21 5.73 8.44 15.48
CA GLY A 21 5.13 7.21 15.02
C GLY A 21 4.09 7.60 13.98
N CYS A 22 4.22 7.03 12.79
CA CYS A 22 3.17 7.01 11.79
C CYS A 22 1.94 6.36 12.46
N TYR A 23 1.05 7.17 13.03
CA TYR A 23 -0.24 6.69 13.52
C TYR A 23 -1.08 6.46 12.27
N ILE A 24 -1.03 5.24 11.74
CA ILE A 24 -2.07 4.76 10.84
C ILE A 24 -3.34 4.78 11.68
N ASN A 25 -4.29 5.63 11.26
CA ASN A 25 -5.55 5.81 11.94
C ASN A 25 -6.41 4.57 11.68
N VAL A 26 -6.37 3.60 12.60
CA VAL A 26 -7.09 2.31 12.49
C VAL A 26 -8.57 2.43 12.92
N ASP A 27 -9.06 3.64 13.19
CA ASP A 27 -10.29 3.87 13.95
C ASP A 27 -11.62 3.70 13.17
N ASN A 28 -11.58 3.20 11.93
CA ASN A 28 -12.78 2.73 11.21
C ASN A 28 -12.68 1.21 10.96
N TRP A 29 -12.44 0.46 12.03
CA TRP A 29 -12.44 -1.00 12.04
C TRP A 29 -13.87 -1.52 12.21
N ASP A 30 -14.46 -2.02 11.13
CA ASP A 30 -15.69 -2.80 11.15
C ASP A 30 -15.34 -4.29 11.02
N PRO A 31 -15.52 -5.12 12.05
CA PRO A 31 -15.18 -6.54 12.02
C PRO A 31 -16.09 -7.38 11.11
N ASP A 32 -17.18 -6.80 10.59
CA ASP A 32 -18.13 -7.50 9.72
C ASP A 32 -17.90 -7.22 8.21
N ASN A 33 -16.95 -6.34 7.86
CA ASN A 33 -16.59 -6.09 6.47
C ASN A 33 -15.36 -6.92 6.06
N GLU A 34 -15.58 -7.96 5.26
CA GLU A 34 -14.52 -8.75 4.67
C GLU A 34 -13.90 -7.98 3.49
N TYR A 35 -12.80 -7.28 3.74
CA TYR A 35 -12.04 -6.56 2.71
C TYR A 35 -10.66 -7.15 2.49
N ILE A 36 -10.18 -7.01 1.25
CA ILE A 36 -8.87 -7.48 0.82
C ILE A 36 -7.86 -6.34 0.99
N TYR A 37 -6.71 -6.68 1.56
CA TYR A 37 -5.62 -5.73 1.75
C TYR A 37 -4.27 -6.36 1.47
N ILE A 38 -3.33 -5.53 1.03
CA ILE A 38 -1.92 -5.85 0.89
C ILE A 38 -1.26 -5.57 2.24
N THR A 39 -0.52 -6.54 2.74
CA THR A 39 0.15 -6.50 4.04
C THR A 39 1.64 -6.26 3.92
N GLU A 40 2.25 -6.76 2.86
CA GLU A 40 3.67 -6.62 2.62
C GLU A 40 3.94 -6.47 1.12
N ILE A 41 4.90 -5.61 0.78
CA ILE A 41 5.46 -5.51 -0.57
C ILE A 41 6.99 -5.49 -0.52
N LEU A 42 7.61 -6.19 -1.46
CA LEU A 42 9.05 -6.16 -1.73
C LEU A 42 9.27 -5.92 -3.23
N ILE A 43 10.01 -4.87 -3.55
CA ILE A 43 10.42 -4.52 -4.91
C ILE A 43 11.93 -4.74 -5.03
N GLU A 44 12.35 -5.55 -5.99
CA GLU A 44 13.76 -5.88 -6.22
C GLU A 44 14.31 -5.12 -7.44
N ASN A 45 15.55 -4.65 -7.32
CA ASN A 45 16.32 -4.03 -8.41
C ASN A 45 15.67 -2.80 -9.09
N GLU A 46 14.76 -2.09 -8.41
CA GLU A 46 14.12 -0.88 -8.93
C GLU A 46 14.27 0.32 -7.99
N SER A 47 14.40 1.50 -8.58
CA SER A 47 14.53 2.76 -7.86
C SER A 47 14.03 3.91 -8.71
N ASP A 48 13.22 4.79 -8.14
CA ASP A 48 12.78 6.02 -8.82
C ASP A 48 14.01 6.92 -9.10
N PRO A 49 14.32 7.23 -10.38
CA PRO A 49 15.48 8.03 -10.75
C PRO A 49 15.32 9.54 -10.47
N TYR A 50 14.10 10.03 -10.24
CA TYR A 50 13.81 11.47 -10.20
C TYR A 50 13.76 12.03 -8.79
N ASN A 51 13.08 11.37 -7.85
CA ASN A 51 12.85 11.90 -6.51
C ASN A 51 13.22 10.90 -5.39
N GLY A 52 13.53 9.66 -5.76
CA GLY A 52 13.91 8.59 -4.86
C GLY A 52 12.74 8.04 -4.04
N ARG A 53 11.49 8.27 -4.47
CA ARG A 53 10.29 7.71 -3.84
C ARG A 53 9.45 7.09 -4.94
N MET A 54 9.45 5.77 -5.00
CA MET A 54 8.50 5.07 -5.84
C MET A 54 7.12 5.15 -5.18
N GLU A 55 6.14 5.50 -5.99
CA GLU A 55 4.73 5.46 -5.62
C GLU A 55 4.11 4.26 -6.30
N ILE A 56 3.59 3.34 -5.49
CA ILE A 56 3.18 2.03 -5.98
C ILE A 56 1.67 1.93 -6.04
N GLU A 57 1.17 1.44 -7.17
CA GLU A 57 -0.20 1.00 -7.33
C GLU A 57 -0.26 -0.51 -7.57
N VAL A 58 -1.27 -1.15 -7.00
CA VAL A 58 -1.59 -2.55 -7.27
C VAL A 58 -2.99 -2.61 -7.87
N HIS A 59 -3.06 -3.12 -9.08
CA HIS A 59 -4.27 -3.25 -9.87
C HIS A 59 -4.68 -4.72 -9.93
N LEU A 60 -5.96 -4.98 -9.67
CA LEU A 60 -6.60 -6.28 -9.92
C LEU A 60 -7.36 -6.20 -11.24
N ILE A 61 -6.95 -6.98 -12.21
CA ILE A 61 -7.49 -6.94 -13.58
C ILE A 61 -8.26 -8.23 -13.89
N ASP A 62 -9.40 -8.09 -14.57
CA ASP A 62 -10.12 -9.20 -15.19
C ASP A 62 -9.34 -9.72 -16.40
N ALA A 63 -8.86 -10.95 -16.35
CA ALA A 63 -7.96 -11.53 -17.35
C ALA A 63 -8.62 -11.71 -18.73
N ASN A 64 -9.95 -11.78 -18.79
CA ASN A 64 -10.67 -12.00 -20.05
C ASN A 64 -11.04 -10.69 -20.75
N THR A 65 -11.31 -9.64 -19.98
CA THR A 65 -11.76 -8.35 -20.50
C THR A 65 -10.72 -7.24 -20.40
N GLU A 66 -9.60 -7.49 -19.74
CA GLU A 66 -8.53 -6.52 -19.46
C GLU A 66 -9.03 -5.28 -18.72
N ARG A 67 -10.13 -5.42 -17.96
CA ARG A 67 -10.73 -4.32 -17.20
C ARG A 67 -10.24 -4.31 -15.77
N LEU A 68 -9.95 -3.11 -15.25
CA LEU A 68 -9.67 -2.89 -13.85
C LEU A 68 -10.91 -3.24 -13.01
N ILE A 69 -10.74 -4.18 -12.07
CA ILE A 69 -11.74 -4.58 -11.08
C ILE A 69 -11.56 -3.73 -9.83
N ALA A 70 -10.35 -3.72 -9.29
CA ALA A 70 -10.01 -3.00 -8.07
C ALA A 70 -8.58 -2.50 -8.12
N CYS A 71 -8.28 -1.52 -7.26
CA CYS A 71 -6.92 -1.09 -7.09
C CYS A 71 -6.64 -0.53 -5.70
N SER A 72 -5.35 -0.44 -5.37
CA SER A 72 -4.83 0.17 -4.16
C SER A 72 -3.62 1.00 -4.55
N GLY A 73 -3.49 2.21 -4.01
CA GLY A 73 -2.44 3.14 -4.43
C GLY A 73 -1.82 3.94 -3.30
N HIS A 74 -1.29 5.10 -3.69
CA HIS A 74 -0.59 6.02 -2.80
C HIS A 74 -1.35 6.30 -1.49
N GLU A 75 -2.63 6.64 -1.58
CA GLU A 75 -3.46 7.04 -0.45
C GLU A 75 -3.75 5.89 0.55
N ASP A 76 -3.48 4.65 0.15
CA ASP A 76 -3.82 3.44 0.90
C ASP A 76 -2.65 2.88 1.70
N GLY A 77 -1.53 3.60 1.78
CA GLY A 77 -0.34 3.14 2.50
C GLY A 77 0.70 2.47 1.62
N LEU A 78 0.61 2.65 0.30
CA LEU A 78 1.68 2.31 -0.65
C LEU A 78 2.57 3.52 -0.99
N ARG A 79 2.51 4.59 -0.20
CA ARG A 79 3.47 5.71 -0.32
C ARG A 79 4.84 5.31 0.22
N HIS A 80 5.89 5.80 -0.43
CA HIS A 80 7.28 5.74 0.02
C HIS A 80 7.88 4.35 0.02
N VAL A 81 7.61 3.56 -1.01
CA VAL A 81 8.41 2.37 -1.30
C VAL A 81 9.72 2.86 -1.93
N ASP A 82 10.60 3.41 -1.11
CA ASP A 82 11.70 4.29 -1.53
C ASP A 82 13.05 3.58 -1.73
N ARG A 83 13.13 2.28 -1.45
CA ARG A 83 14.35 1.49 -1.51
C ARG A 83 14.05 0.10 -2.07
N SER A 84 14.92 -0.35 -2.97
CA SER A 84 14.92 -1.73 -3.43
C SER A 84 15.26 -2.69 -2.29
N ASP A 85 14.80 -3.94 -2.43
CA ASP A 85 15.20 -5.07 -1.61
C ASP A 85 14.84 -4.94 -0.11
N VAL A 86 13.85 -4.08 0.19
CA VAL A 86 13.29 -3.88 1.53
C VAL A 86 11.84 -4.33 1.58
N PHE A 87 11.46 -5.06 2.64
CA PHE A 87 10.06 -5.36 2.93
C PHE A 87 9.38 -4.16 3.56
N TYR A 88 8.30 -3.71 2.94
CA TYR A 88 7.44 -2.66 3.47
C TYR A 88 6.17 -3.29 4.02
N GLU A 89 5.94 -3.15 5.32
CA GLU A 89 4.64 -3.44 5.93
C GLU A 89 3.64 -2.36 5.52
N THR A 90 2.46 -2.78 5.08
CA THR A 90 1.39 -1.89 4.64
C THR A 90 0.01 -2.45 5.03
N ASN A 91 -1.02 -1.65 4.88
CA ASN A 91 -2.42 -2.06 5.07
C ASN A 91 -3.25 -1.54 3.88
N ALA A 92 -2.73 -1.76 2.68
CA ALA A 92 -3.26 -1.15 1.47
C ALA A 92 -4.49 -1.89 0.97
N ARG A 93 -5.64 -1.24 1.12
CA ARG A 93 -6.95 -1.85 0.82
C ARG A 93 -7.21 -1.79 -0.68
N LEU A 94 -7.77 -2.87 -1.23
CA LEU A 94 -8.23 -2.90 -2.60
C LEU A 94 -9.64 -2.32 -2.70
N TYR A 95 -9.78 -1.21 -3.40
CA TYR A 95 -11.06 -0.55 -3.68
C TYR A 95 -11.59 -0.96 -5.04
N SER A 96 -12.86 -1.36 -5.09
CA SER A 96 -13.59 -1.66 -6.31
C SER A 96 -13.71 -0.41 -7.18
N HIS A 97 -13.30 -0.51 -8.44
CA HIS A 97 -13.31 0.57 -9.42
C HIS A 97 -14.70 1.17 -9.65
N ARG A 98 -15.76 0.42 -9.34
CA ARG A 98 -17.14 0.82 -9.65
C ARG A 98 -17.79 1.72 -8.60
N TYR A 99 -17.34 1.69 -7.35
CA TYR A 99 -18.15 2.20 -6.25
C TYR A 99 -17.42 3.05 -5.22
N ASN A 100 -16.10 3.31 -5.37
CA ASN A 100 -15.26 3.83 -4.28
C ASN A 100 -15.50 3.05 -2.97
N ASP A 101 -15.79 1.76 -3.12
CA ASP A 101 -16.13 0.84 -2.04
C ASP A 101 -15.10 -0.29 -2.04
N TYR A 102 -15.08 -1.09 -0.98
CA TYR A 102 -14.16 -2.22 -0.89
C TYR A 102 -14.46 -3.28 -1.94
N LEU A 103 -13.40 -3.95 -2.39
CA LEU A 103 -13.52 -5.14 -3.23
C LEU A 103 -14.28 -6.24 -2.48
N THR A 104 -15.38 -6.74 -3.03
CA THR A 104 -16.20 -7.80 -2.43
C THR A 104 -16.01 -9.15 -3.15
N PRO A 105 -16.43 -10.27 -2.55
CA PRO A 105 -16.40 -11.57 -3.23
C PRO A 105 -17.22 -11.61 -4.53
N GLU A 106 -18.34 -10.89 -4.62
CA GLU A 106 -19.19 -10.83 -5.82
C GLU A 106 -18.47 -10.16 -7.00
N ASP A 107 -17.55 -9.23 -6.72
CA ASP A 107 -16.72 -8.63 -7.76
C ASP A 107 -15.76 -9.66 -8.38
N LEU A 108 -15.48 -10.78 -7.70
CA LEU A 108 -14.54 -11.82 -8.11
C LEU A 108 -15.22 -13.08 -8.68
N GLU A 109 -16.51 -13.27 -8.41
CA GLU A 109 -17.23 -14.50 -8.73
C GLU A 109 -17.17 -14.85 -10.23
N GLY A 110 -16.63 -16.02 -10.55
CA GLY A 110 -16.55 -16.54 -11.92
C GLY A 110 -15.55 -15.80 -12.83
N ARG A 111 -14.65 -14.99 -12.26
CA ARG A 111 -13.60 -14.29 -13.01
C ARG A 111 -12.27 -14.99 -12.89
N ASP A 112 -11.53 -15.01 -13.98
CA ASP A 112 -10.09 -15.18 -13.93
C ASP A 112 -9.45 -13.79 -13.80
N VAL A 113 -8.52 -13.64 -12.87
CA VAL A 113 -7.89 -12.36 -12.55
C VAL A 113 -6.37 -12.47 -12.53
N TYR A 114 -5.71 -11.33 -12.64
CA TYR A 114 -4.29 -11.18 -12.33
C TYR A 114 -4.05 -9.85 -11.60
N LEU A 115 -2.97 -9.79 -10.85
CA LEU A 115 -2.48 -8.57 -10.23
C LEU A 115 -1.38 -7.96 -11.10
N MET A 116 -1.41 -6.64 -11.20
CA MET A 116 -0.40 -5.84 -11.86
C MET A 116 0.08 -4.79 -10.88
N VAL A 117 1.38 -4.68 -10.72
CA VAL A 117 2.01 -3.68 -9.84
C VAL A 117 2.72 -2.68 -10.71
N ILE A 118 2.42 -1.40 -10.48
CA ILE A 118 2.85 -0.28 -11.29
C ILE A 118 3.53 0.74 -10.39
N GLU A 119 4.62 1.31 -10.88
CA GLU A 119 5.19 2.56 -10.38
C GLU A 119 4.45 3.72 -11.08
N LYS A 120 3.82 4.60 -10.30
CA LYS A 120 2.97 5.68 -10.80
C LYS A 120 3.17 6.97 -10.02
N ASP A 121 3.46 8.05 -10.75
CA ASP A 121 3.67 9.39 -10.20
C ASP A 121 2.35 10.04 -9.70
N SER A 122 2.01 9.83 -8.43
CA SER A 122 1.18 10.69 -7.57
C SER A 122 -0.30 10.89 -7.88
N GLU A 123 -0.87 10.10 -8.79
CA GLU A 123 -2.30 10.13 -9.06
C GLU A 123 -3.09 9.20 -8.10
N PRO A 124 -4.35 9.53 -7.77
CA PRO A 124 -5.18 8.67 -6.94
C PRO A 124 -5.66 7.46 -7.73
N CYS A 125 -5.62 6.29 -7.10
CA CYS A 125 -6.12 5.07 -7.72
C CYS A 125 -7.66 5.04 -7.69
N PRO A 126 -8.36 4.76 -8.81
CA PRO A 126 -7.84 4.37 -10.12
C PRO A 126 -7.46 5.58 -10.98
N ALA A 127 -6.25 5.55 -11.53
CA ALA A 127 -5.78 6.53 -12.50
C ALA A 127 -5.44 5.87 -13.86
N PRO A 128 -5.66 6.56 -15.00
CA PRO A 128 -5.32 6.02 -16.32
C PRO A 128 -3.84 5.65 -16.41
N PHE A 129 -3.50 4.44 -16.88
CA PHE A 129 -2.12 4.04 -17.10
C PHE A 129 -1.49 4.87 -18.24
N ASP A 130 -0.40 5.58 -17.96
CA ASP A 130 0.38 6.29 -18.97
C ASP A 130 1.65 5.51 -19.31
N PRO A 131 1.75 4.84 -20.48
CA PRO A 131 2.90 4.01 -20.84
C PRO A 131 4.21 4.81 -21.06
N LEU A 132 4.18 6.14 -21.02
CA LEU A 132 5.37 6.99 -21.10
C LEU A 132 5.93 7.38 -19.73
N LEU A 133 5.13 7.23 -18.67
CA LEU A 133 5.46 7.68 -17.32
C LEU A 133 5.40 6.53 -16.30
N ASP A 134 4.45 5.61 -16.46
CA ASP A 134 4.19 4.52 -15.52
C ASP A 134 4.98 3.26 -15.91
N ASP A 135 5.73 2.72 -14.95
CA ASP A 135 6.52 1.49 -15.14
C ASP A 135 5.78 0.26 -14.57
N ILE A 136 5.66 -0.80 -15.38
CA ILE A 136 5.13 -2.09 -14.90
C ILE A 136 6.23 -2.85 -14.19
N LEU A 137 6.14 -2.92 -12.87
CA LEU A 137 7.09 -3.64 -12.02
C LEU A 137 6.83 -5.15 -12.03
N GLY A 138 5.58 -5.57 -12.21
CA GLY A 138 5.29 -6.99 -12.33
C GLY A 138 3.82 -7.32 -12.58
N ILE A 139 3.61 -8.51 -13.15
CA ILE A 139 2.28 -9.07 -13.43
C ILE A 139 2.23 -10.51 -12.93
N SER A 140 1.27 -10.83 -12.06
CA SER A 140 1.08 -12.18 -11.55
C SER A 140 0.66 -13.15 -12.66
N ARG A 141 0.71 -14.45 -12.37
CA ARG A 141 -0.05 -15.42 -13.18
C ARG A 141 -1.54 -15.11 -13.10
N ILE A 142 -2.30 -15.62 -14.06
CA ILE A 142 -3.76 -15.64 -14.00
C ILE A 142 -4.20 -16.71 -12.99
N PHE A 143 -5.23 -16.41 -12.20
CA PHE A 143 -5.85 -17.36 -11.26
C PHE A 143 -7.34 -17.04 -11.08
N PRO A 144 -8.17 -18.01 -10.64
CA PRO A 144 -9.58 -17.75 -10.34
C PRO A 144 -9.71 -16.72 -9.22
N GLY A 145 -10.55 -15.70 -9.41
CA GLY A 145 -10.72 -14.57 -8.50
C GLY A 145 -11.10 -14.99 -7.09
N GLU A 146 -11.90 -16.03 -6.94
CA GLU A 146 -12.26 -16.59 -5.63
C GLU A 146 -11.06 -17.13 -4.83
N ASN A 147 -9.91 -17.36 -5.47
CA ASN A 147 -8.68 -17.77 -4.81
C ASN A 147 -7.80 -16.58 -4.37
N LEU A 148 -8.17 -15.33 -4.65
CA LEU A 148 -7.37 -14.16 -4.26
C LEU A 148 -7.04 -14.15 -2.75
N TYR A 149 -7.99 -14.57 -1.91
CA TYR A 149 -7.82 -14.70 -0.46
C TYR A 149 -6.91 -15.87 -0.01
N ARG A 150 -6.71 -16.86 -0.90
CA ARG A 150 -5.90 -18.07 -0.64
C ARG A 150 -4.46 -17.89 -1.10
N GLU A 151 -4.25 -17.08 -2.14
CA GLU A 151 -2.94 -16.76 -2.69
C GLU A 151 -2.25 -15.70 -1.82
N ARG A 152 -1.81 -16.12 -0.63
CA ARG A 152 -1.27 -15.20 0.37
C ARG A 152 0.09 -14.65 0.02
N ASP A 153 0.94 -15.41 -0.65
CA ASP A 153 2.28 -14.96 -1.03
C ASP A 153 2.43 -15.09 -2.55
N MET A 154 2.44 -13.96 -3.25
CA MET A 154 2.65 -13.91 -4.69
C MET A 154 4.02 -13.32 -5.03
N ARG A 155 4.67 -13.89 -6.06
CA ARG A 155 5.92 -13.38 -6.63
C ARG A 155 5.77 -13.23 -8.14
N PHE A 156 6.14 -12.08 -8.69
CA PHE A 156 6.02 -11.83 -10.12
C PHE A 156 6.81 -10.60 -10.61
N GLY A 157 7.48 -10.74 -11.76
CA GLY A 157 8.30 -9.66 -12.33
C GLY A 157 9.44 -9.24 -11.39
N GLN A 158 9.58 -7.94 -11.19
CA GLN A 158 10.48 -7.28 -10.23
C GLN A 158 9.84 -7.12 -8.84
N VAL A 159 8.57 -7.50 -8.69
CA VAL A 159 7.92 -7.61 -7.38
C VAL A 159 8.20 -9.00 -6.82
N ALA A 160 9.13 -9.03 -5.89
CA ALA A 160 9.60 -10.28 -5.32
C ALA A 160 8.68 -10.83 -4.23
N HIS A 161 7.80 -9.99 -3.68
CA HIS A 161 6.81 -10.43 -2.70
C HIS A 161 5.64 -9.47 -2.62
N LEU A 162 4.42 -9.99 -2.77
CA LEU A 162 3.18 -9.31 -2.39
C LEU A 162 2.41 -10.24 -1.45
N ARG A 163 2.11 -9.78 -0.23
CA ARG A 163 1.29 -10.55 0.71
C ARG A 163 -0.13 -10.00 0.82
N ILE A 164 -1.12 -10.86 0.59
CA ILE A 164 -2.54 -10.48 0.64
C ILE A 164 -3.20 -11.08 1.88
N GLY A 165 -3.91 -10.22 2.61
CA GLY A 165 -4.76 -10.56 3.74
C GLY A 165 -6.24 -10.47 3.38
N ALA A 166 -7.04 -11.22 4.13
CA ALA A 166 -8.48 -11.12 4.19
C ALA A 166 -8.83 -10.88 5.67
N HIS A 167 -9.76 -9.98 5.94
CA HIS A 167 -10.23 -9.73 7.30
C HIS A 167 -11.63 -10.29 7.51
#